data_AF-A0A7X7GDT3-F1
#
_entry.id   AF-A0A7X7GDT3-F1
#
_cell.length_a   1.000
_cell.length_b   1.000
_cell.length_c   1.000
_cell.angle_alpha   90.00
_cell.angle_beta   90.00
_cell.angle_gamma   90.00
#
_symmetry.space_group_name_H-M   'P 1'
#
loop_
_entity.id
_entity.type
_entity.pdbx_description
1 polymer ?
#
loop_
_entity_poly.entity_id
_entity_poly.type
_entity_poly.pdbx_seq_one_letter_code
_entity_poly.pdbx_strand_id
1 'polypeptide(L)'
;MAFPPDYLKPLDTRAFKLGMIYAFTEAVASGCKPLAFSPPLDPDEYVEMLRAALLIAEEYGTAAEGDDTIIETLLFNPEFTHGRLIVLMATGRSVLNSYHALKARKSAAAALVDEQRLAEEIEIARELGRLLGYSEEAVEELLRKPRF
;
A
#
# COMPACT_ATOMS: atom_id res chain seq x y z
N MET A 1 26.80 -27.47 -6.03
CA MET A 1 27.43 -26.25 -5.48
C MET A 1 26.96 -26.15 -4.04
N ALA A 2 27.87 -26.30 -3.06
CA ALA A 2 27.52 -26.11 -1.65
C ALA A 2 27.79 -24.64 -1.32
N PHE A 3 26.77 -23.92 -0.84
CA PHE A 3 26.98 -22.57 -0.33
C PHE A 3 27.86 -22.63 0.93
N PRO A 4 28.80 -21.68 1.11
CA PRO A 4 29.67 -21.68 2.27
C PRO A 4 28.85 -21.53 3.57
N PRO A 5 29.30 -22.11 4.70
CA PRO A 5 28.50 -22.24 5.92
C PRO A 5 28.07 -20.91 6.57
N ASP A 6 28.64 -19.78 6.14
CA ASP A 6 28.37 -18.42 6.60
C ASP A 6 27.51 -17.59 5.63
N TYR A 7 26.90 -18.22 4.61
CA TYR A 7 26.09 -17.51 3.59
C TYR A 7 24.82 -16.85 4.13
N LEU A 8 24.32 -17.28 5.29
CA LEU A 8 23.16 -16.70 5.95
C LEU A 8 23.62 -15.59 6.90
N LYS A 9 24.03 -14.44 6.34
CA LYS A 9 24.06 -13.20 7.12
C LYS A 9 22.63 -12.85 7.56
N PRO A 10 22.42 -12.24 8.74
CA PRO A 10 21.12 -11.70 9.11
C PRO A 10 20.60 -10.78 7.99
N LEU A 11 19.32 -10.90 7.65
CA LEU A 11 18.70 -10.05 6.65
C LEU A 11 18.76 -8.60 7.12
N ASP A 12 19.39 -7.73 6.33
CA ASP A 12 19.28 -6.30 6.50
C ASP A 12 17.85 -5.89 6.14
N THR A 13 17.03 -5.71 7.17
CA THR A 13 15.59 -5.45 7.01
C THR A 13 15.34 -4.10 6.35
N ARG A 14 16.20 -3.10 6.60
CA ARG A 14 16.06 -1.76 5.99
C ARG A 14 16.37 -1.83 4.49
N ALA A 15 17.48 -2.46 4.12
CA ALA A 15 17.83 -2.67 2.72
C ALA A 15 16.78 -3.52 1.98
N PHE A 16 16.23 -4.54 2.64
CA PHE A 16 15.15 -5.36 2.09
C PHE A 16 13.89 -4.54 1.80
N LYS A 17 13.43 -3.72 2.76
CA LYS A 17 12.26 -2.84 2.57
C LYS A 17 12.47 -1.81 1.48
N LEU A 18 13.66 -1.21 1.39
CA LEU A 18 14.01 -0.31 0.29
C LEU A 18 13.97 -1.02 -1.07
N GLY A 19 14.46 -2.25 -1.14
CA GLY A 19 14.34 -3.09 -2.34
C GLY A 19 12.88 -3.36 -2.74
N MET A 20 11.99 -3.56 -1.76
CA MET A 20 10.54 -3.70 -2.02
C MET A 20 9.93 -2.41 -2.56
N ILE A 21 10.28 -1.25 -1.99
CA ILE A 21 9.84 0.07 -2.48
C ILE A 21 10.27 0.28 -3.92
N TYR A 22 11.53 -0.03 -4.25
CA TYR A 22 12.05 0.08 -5.60
C TYR A 22 11.25 -0.80 -6.58
N ALA A 23 11.11 -2.10 -6.26
CA ALA A 23 10.40 -3.05 -7.11
C ALA A 23 8.91 -2.68 -7.31
N PHE A 24 8.24 -2.19 -6.27
CA PHE A 24 6.86 -1.71 -6.39
C PHE A 24 6.74 -0.42 -7.19
N THR A 25 7.71 0.49 -7.08
CA THR A 25 7.75 1.71 -7.91
C THR A 25 7.94 1.35 -9.38
N GLU A 26 8.81 0.38 -9.70
CA GLU A 26 8.99 -0.12 -11.07
C GLU A 26 7.70 -0.77 -11.63
N ALA A 27 7.01 -1.57 -10.81
CA ALA A 27 5.74 -2.18 -11.20
C ALA A 27 4.65 -1.12 -11.47
N VAL A 28 4.62 -0.05 -10.66
CA VAL A 28 3.74 1.11 -10.88
C VAL A 28 4.11 1.83 -12.17
N ALA A 29 5.40 2.16 -12.36
CA ALA A 29 5.90 2.85 -13.55
C ALA A 29 5.61 2.08 -14.84
N SER A 30 5.66 0.75 -14.79
CA SER A 30 5.37 -0.14 -15.92
C SER A 30 3.87 -0.32 -16.19
N GLY A 31 3.01 0.30 -15.37
CA GLY A 31 1.55 0.20 -15.52
C GLY A 31 0.96 -1.12 -15.03
N CYS A 32 1.72 -1.97 -14.33
CA CYS A 32 1.21 -3.23 -13.78
C CYS A 32 0.18 -2.98 -12.68
N LYS A 33 0.27 -1.84 -11.99
CA LYS A 33 -0.71 -1.42 -10.98
C LYS A 33 -0.76 0.11 -10.84
N PRO A 34 -1.94 0.70 -10.57
CA PRO A 34 -2.06 2.15 -10.39
C PRO A 34 -1.34 2.68 -9.14
N LEU A 35 -1.48 1.99 -8.02
CA LEU A 35 -1.01 2.39 -6.69
C LEU A 35 -0.37 1.19 -5.97
N ALA A 36 0.73 1.41 -5.27
CA ALA A 36 1.33 0.47 -4.34
C ALA A 36 1.54 1.11 -2.97
N PHE A 37 1.47 0.29 -1.93
CA PHE A 37 1.94 0.64 -0.59
C PHE A 37 3.34 0.07 -0.38
N SER A 38 4.20 0.81 0.31
CA SER A 38 5.43 0.26 0.85
C SER A 38 5.10 -0.81 1.90
N PRO A 39 6.09 -1.61 2.31
CA PRO A 39 5.99 -2.32 3.58
C PRO A 39 5.65 -1.33 4.72
N PRO A 40 5.00 -1.78 5.80
CA PRO A 40 4.86 -0.99 7.01
C PRO A 40 6.22 -0.56 7.56
N LEU A 41 6.34 0.73 7.86
CA LEU A 41 7.55 1.37 8.33
C LEU A 41 7.39 1.81 9.78
N ASP A 42 8.46 1.66 10.54
CA ASP A 42 8.58 2.24 11.87
C ASP A 42 9.00 3.73 11.78
N PRO A 43 8.66 4.56 12.78
CA PRO A 43 9.00 5.99 12.75
C PRO A 43 10.50 6.30 12.59
N ASP A 44 11.38 5.40 13.04
CA ASP A 44 12.83 5.58 13.01
C ASP A 44 13.45 5.33 11.61
N GLU A 45 12.76 4.64 10.71
CA GLU A 45 13.18 4.42 9.32
C GLU A 45 12.34 5.20 8.30
N TYR A 46 11.15 5.65 8.68
CA TYR A 46 10.16 6.22 7.75
C TYR A 46 10.68 7.39 6.92
N VAL A 47 11.34 8.37 7.54
CA VAL A 47 11.83 9.58 6.83
C VAL A 47 12.90 9.22 5.79
N GLU A 48 13.76 8.25 6.10
CA GLU A 48 14.78 7.76 5.18
C GLU A 48 14.13 7.07 3.97
N MET A 49 13.19 6.16 4.22
CA MET A 49 12.48 5.42 3.19
C MET A 49 11.61 6.32 2.30
N LEU A 50 10.95 7.33 2.88
CA LEU A 50 10.17 8.31 2.11
C LEU A 50 11.07 9.13 1.18
N ARG A 51 12.23 9.59 1.66
CA ARG A 51 13.19 10.31 0.81
C ARG A 51 13.68 9.45 -0.35
N ALA A 52 14.01 8.19 -0.07
CA ALA A 52 14.44 7.27 -1.10
C ALA A 52 13.32 7.01 -2.13
N ALA A 53 12.09 6.79 -1.67
CA ALA A 53 10.94 6.59 -2.56
C ALA A 53 10.65 7.82 -3.43
N LEU A 54 10.80 9.04 -2.91
CA LEU A 54 10.64 10.27 -3.70
C LEU A 54 11.68 10.38 -4.82
N LEU A 55 12.94 10.02 -4.56
CA LEU A 55 14.00 9.99 -5.58
C LEU A 55 13.74 8.91 -6.64
N ILE A 56 13.33 7.72 -6.21
CA ILE A 56 12.98 6.62 -7.14
C ILE A 56 11.77 7.04 -7.99
N ALA A 57 10.76 7.69 -7.39
CA ALA A 57 9.59 8.14 -8.12
C ALA A 57 9.94 9.19 -9.19
N GLU A 58 10.86 10.12 -8.88
CA GLU A 58 11.40 11.08 -9.84
C GLU A 58 12.09 10.39 -11.03
N GLU A 59 12.94 9.39 -10.76
CA GLU A 59 13.64 8.61 -11.78
C GLU A 59 12.67 7.88 -12.73
N TYR A 60 11.63 7.25 -12.17
CA TYR A 60 10.64 6.49 -12.93
C TYR A 60 9.50 7.34 -13.51
N GLY A 61 9.46 8.65 -13.24
CA GLY A 61 8.37 9.52 -13.67
C GLY A 61 7.02 9.18 -13.03
N THR A 62 7.04 8.66 -11.81
CA THR A 62 5.85 8.32 -11.00
C THR A 62 5.65 9.34 -9.86
N ALA A 63 4.65 9.13 -9.02
CA ALA A 63 4.41 9.96 -7.84
C ALA A 63 4.58 9.13 -6.57
N ALA A 64 5.19 9.72 -5.53
CA ALA A 64 5.25 9.12 -4.21
C ALA A 64 4.86 10.14 -3.13
N GLU A 65 4.26 9.66 -2.04
CA GLU A 65 3.96 10.45 -0.85
C GLU A 65 3.87 9.57 0.40
N GLY A 66 4.07 10.19 1.56
CA GLY A 66 3.92 9.51 2.84
C GLY A 66 2.48 9.44 3.31
N ASP A 67 2.11 8.37 4.02
CA ASP A 67 0.81 8.24 4.71
C ASP A 67 1.01 7.68 6.13
N ASP A 68 0.48 8.42 7.11
CA ASP A 68 0.47 8.10 8.53
C ASP A 68 -0.91 7.70 9.06
N THR A 69 -1.92 7.70 8.19
CA THR A 69 -3.32 7.42 8.48
C THR A 69 -3.88 6.48 7.42
N ILE A 70 -3.23 5.33 7.28
CA ILE A 70 -3.51 4.31 6.26
C ILE A 70 -5.01 3.97 6.27
N ILE A 71 -5.63 3.92 5.09
CA ILE A 71 -7.03 3.53 4.99
C ILE A 71 -7.22 2.08 5.44
N GLU A 72 -8.04 1.86 6.46
CA GLU A 72 -8.48 0.53 6.86
C GLU A 72 -9.71 0.13 6.07
N THR A 73 -9.66 -1.03 5.42
CA THR A 73 -10.75 -1.57 4.61
C THR A 73 -10.92 -3.05 4.91
N LEU A 74 -12.00 -3.64 4.39
CA LEU A 74 -12.27 -5.07 4.54
C LEU A 74 -11.25 -5.99 3.82
N LEU A 75 -10.30 -5.45 3.04
CA LEU A 75 -9.31 -6.27 2.33
C LEU A 75 -8.16 -6.78 3.20
N PHE A 76 -7.82 -6.06 4.28
CA PHE A 76 -6.61 -6.30 5.09
C PHE A 76 -6.95 -6.23 6.59
N ASN A 77 -6.26 -6.99 7.44
CA ASN A 77 -6.37 -6.88 8.89
C ASN A 77 -5.75 -5.57 9.38
N PRO A 78 -6.48 -4.80 10.22
CA PRO A 78 -5.98 -3.58 10.83
C PRO A 78 -4.66 -3.73 11.60
N GLU A 79 -4.32 -4.93 12.09
CA GLU A 79 -3.05 -5.17 12.81
C GLU A 79 -1.81 -4.83 11.98
N PHE A 80 -1.91 -4.83 10.64
CA PHE A 80 -0.79 -4.50 9.75
C PHE A 80 -0.62 -3.01 9.50
N THR A 81 -1.70 -2.24 9.69
CA THR A 81 -1.74 -0.79 9.43
C THR A 81 -1.67 0.03 10.70
N HIS A 82 -2.08 -0.53 11.84
CA HIS A 82 -2.20 0.20 13.09
C HIS A 82 -0.85 0.73 13.61
N GLY A 83 -0.73 2.06 13.74
CA GLY A 83 0.47 2.72 14.24
C GLY A 83 1.69 2.63 13.31
N ARG A 84 1.47 2.23 12.05
CA ARG A 84 2.50 2.11 11.02
C ARG A 84 2.43 3.27 10.05
N LEU A 85 3.58 3.58 9.48
CA LEU A 85 3.72 4.57 8.42
C LEU A 85 3.94 3.83 7.10
N ILE A 86 3.44 4.35 5.99
CA ILE A 86 3.73 3.80 4.66
C ILE A 86 4.10 4.91 3.70
N VAL A 87 4.73 4.52 2.61
CA VAL A 87 4.86 5.34 1.42
C VAL A 87 3.92 4.81 0.35
N LEU A 88 3.13 5.71 -0.23
CA LEU A 88 2.32 5.48 -1.40
C LEU A 88 3.19 5.69 -2.64
N MET A 89 3.12 4.77 -3.61
CA MET A 89 3.77 4.88 -4.92
C MET A 89 2.68 4.75 -5.99
N ALA A 90 2.52 5.75 -6.85
CA ALA A 90 1.40 5.84 -7.78
C ALA A 90 1.85 6.25 -9.18
N THR A 91 1.11 5.83 -10.20
CA THR A 91 1.40 6.20 -11.61
C THR A 91 1.35 7.71 -11.83
N GLY A 92 0.64 8.45 -10.97
CA GLY A 92 0.65 9.90 -10.96
C GLY A 92 -0.24 10.49 -9.87
N ARG A 93 -0.29 11.82 -9.80
CA ARG A 93 -1.05 12.55 -8.77
C ARG A 93 -2.56 12.28 -8.82
N SER A 94 -3.13 12.01 -9.98
CA SER A 94 -4.56 11.68 -10.10
C SER A 94 -4.92 10.40 -9.33
N VAL A 95 -4.04 9.40 -9.31
CA VAL A 95 -4.24 8.16 -8.56
C VAL A 95 -4.14 8.41 -7.05
N LEU A 96 -3.18 9.23 -6.61
CA LEU A 96 -3.11 9.66 -5.20
C LEU A 96 -4.39 10.40 -4.78
N ASN A 97 -4.93 11.26 -5.65
CA ASN A 97 -6.21 11.93 -5.38
C ASN A 97 -7.37 10.94 -5.22
N SER A 98 -7.43 9.88 -6.05
CA SER A 98 -8.43 8.82 -5.90
C SER A 98 -8.30 8.09 -4.56
N TYR A 99 -7.07 7.82 -4.12
CA TYR A 99 -6.81 7.24 -2.80
C TYR A 99 -7.28 8.17 -1.66
N HIS A 100 -6.99 9.47 -1.73
CA HIS A 100 -7.49 10.44 -0.73
C HIS A 100 -9.01 10.58 -0.75
N ALA A 101 -9.63 10.50 -1.93
CA ALA A 101 -11.07 10.49 -2.05
C ALA A 101 -11.68 9.25 -1.36
N LEU A 102 -11.05 8.08 -1.47
CA LEU A 102 -11.45 6.89 -0.72
C LEU A 102 -11.32 7.10 0.79
N LYS A 103 -10.24 7.70 1.28
CA LYS A 103 -10.08 8.04 2.71
C LYS A 103 -11.20 8.96 3.20
N ALA A 104 -11.52 9.99 2.42
CA ALA A 104 -12.60 10.92 2.74
C ALA A 104 -13.97 10.22 2.74
N ARG A 105 -14.24 9.36 1.74
CA ARG A 105 -15.46 8.57 1.62
C ARG A 105 -15.63 7.61 2.79
N LYS A 106 -14.55 6.90 3.17
CA LYS A 106 -14.48 6.04 4.36
C LYS A 106 -14.77 6.81 5.65
N SER A 107 -14.24 8.03 5.80
CA SER A 107 -14.56 8.88 6.94
C SER A 107 -16.04 9.28 6.96
N ALA A 108 -16.63 9.64 5.82
CA ALA A 108 -18.05 9.98 5.71
C ALA A 108 -18.98 8.79 5.97
N ALA A 109 -18.57 7.57 5.59
CA ALA A 109 -19.32 6.33 5.83
C ALA A 109 -19.59 6.07 7.33
N ALA A 110 -18.80 6.67 8.23
CA ALA A 110 -19.03 6.60 9.67
C ALA A 110 -20.37 7.23 10.12
N ALA A 111 -21.01 8.05 9.29
CA ALA A 111 -22.35 8.60 9.55
C ALA A 111 -23.49 7.68 9.07
N LEU A 112 -23.19 6.66 8.24
CA LEU A 112 -24.18 5.70 7.75
C LEU A 112 -24.53 4.68 8.83
N VAL A 113 -25.69 4.03 8.69
CA VAL A 113 -26.18 3.01 9.62
C VAL A 113 -26.28 1.64 8.95
N ASP A 114 -26.01 0.60 9.74
CA ASP A 114 -26.24 -0.82 9.42
C ASP A 114 -25.85 -1.23 7.99
N GLU A 115 -26.85 -1.63 7.19
CA GLU A 115 -26.68 -2.17 5.85
C GLU A 115 -26.09 -1.15 4.86
N GLN A 116 -26.43 0.14 5.01
CA GLN A 116 -25.85 1.19 4.16
C GLN A 116 -24.36 1.36 4.44
N ARG A 117 -23.96 1.30 5.72
CA ARG A 117 -22.55 1.34 6.09
C ARG A 117 -21.82 0.13 5.53
N LEU A 118 -22.36 -1.07 5.70
CA LEU A 118 -21.71 -2.29 5.21
C LEU A 118 -21.54 -2.28 3.69
N ALA A 119 -22.58 -1.87 2.94
CA ALA A 119 -22.49 -1.77 1.49
C ALA A 119 -21.40 -0.79 1.05
N GLU A 120 -21.31 0.36 1.72
CA GLU A 120 -20.29 1.38 1.44
C GLU A 120 -18.87 0.89 1.75
N GLU A 121 -18.68 0.17 2.86
CA GLU A 121 -17.40 -0.44 3.24
C GLU A 121 -16.90 -1.45 2.20
N ILE A 122 -17.81 -2.24 1.64
CA ILE A 122 -17.50 -3.21 0.57
C ILE A 122 -17.09 -2.48 -0.71
N GLU A 123 -17.80 -1.41 -1.09
CA GLU A 123 -17.44 -0.64 -2.30
C GLU A 123 -16.10 0.08 -2.15
N ILE A 124 -15.81 0.66 -0.98
CA ILE A 124 -14.50 1.25 -0.67
C ILE A 124 -13.39 0.20 -0.78
N ALA A 125 -13.62 -0.99 -0.22
CA ALA A 125 -12.66 -2.09 -0.31
C ALA A 125 -12.42 -2.51 -1.77
N ARG A 126 -13.47 -2.62 -2.59
CA ARG A 126 -13.35 -2.94 -4.02
C ARG A 126 -12.57 -1.88 -4.79
N GLU A 127 -12.88 -0.61 -4.56
CA GLU A 127 -12.19 0.50 -5.22
C GLU A 127 -10.71 0.58 -4.81
N LEU A 128 -10.39 0.36 -3.53
CA LEU A 128 -9.00 0.24 -3.09
C LEU A 128 -8.30 -0.94 -3.77
N GLY A 129 -8.96 -2.10 -3.84
CA GLY A 129 -8.41 -3.28 -4.51
C GLY A 129 -8.05 -3.02 -5.98
N ARG A 130 -8.93 -2.32 -6.70
CA ARG A 130 -8.66 -1.86 -8.09
C ARG A 130 -7.48 -0.90 -8.17
N LEU A 131 -7.37 0.07 -7.25
CA LEU A 131 -6.20 0.96 -7.19
C LEU A 131 -4.91 0.19 -6.94
N LEU A 132 -4.96 -0.86 -6.12
CA LEU A 132 -3.81 -1.73 -5.83
C LEU A 132 -3.46 -2.71 -6.96
N GLY A 133 -4.26 -2.73 -8.04
CA GLY A 133 -4.05 -3.58 -9.21
C GLY A 133 -4.54 -5.02 -9.03
N TYR A 134 -5.44 -5.28 -8.08
CA TYR A 134 -6.06 -6.60 -7.93
C TYR A 134 -7.14 -6.82 -8.99
N SER A 135 -7.27 -8.07 -9.45
CA SER A 135 -8.43 -8.47 -10.26
C SER A 135 -9.69 -8.51 -9.40
N GLU A 136 -10.86 -8.42 -10.03
CA GLU A 136 -12.14 -8.52 -9.32
C GLU A 136 -12.24 -9.84 -8.54
N GLU A 137 -11.77 -10.96 -9.10
CA GLU A 137 -11.75 -12.25 -8.42
C GLU A 137 -10.86 -12.24 -7.17
N ALA A 138 -9.70 -11.58 -7.24
CA ALA A 138 -8.79 -11.47 -6.11
C ALA A 138 -9.37 -10.57 -5.01
N VAL A 139 -10.08 -9.50 -5.39
CA VAL A 139 -10.78 -8.61 -4.46
C VAL A 139 -11.90 -9.37 -3.73
N GLU A 140 -12.73 -10.11 -4.46
CA GLU A 140 -13.82 -10.90 -3.85
C GLU A 140 -13.26 -11.99 -2.91
N GLU A 141 -12.14 -12.62 -3.26
CA GLU A 141 -11.48 -13.58 -2.35
C GLU A 141 -10.96 -12.89 -1.08
N LEU A 142 -10.36 -11.70 -1.21
CA LEU A 142 -9.90 -10.91 -0.06
C LEU A 142 -11.07 -10.46 0.83
N LEU A 143 -12.23 -10.11 0.25
CA LEU A 143 -13.43 -9.78 1.02
C LEU A 143 -13.97 -10.96 1.81
N ARG A 144 -13.85 -12.19 1.27
CA ARG A 144 -14.26 -13.41 1.97
C ARG A 144 -13.25 -13.85 3.01
N LYS A 145 -11.97 -13.69 2.71
CA LYS A 145 -10.84 -14.08 3.55
C LYS A 145 -9.76 -12.99 3.49
N PRO A 146 -9.88 -11.96 4.33
CA PRO A 146 -8.88 -10.90 4.41
C PRO A 146 -7.51 -11.53 4.66
N ARG A 147 -6.52 -11.07 3.89
CA ARG A 147 -5.15 -11.56 4.02
C ARG A 147 -4.36 -10.62 4.89
N PHE A 148 -3.56 -11.24 5.76
CA PHE A 148 -2.84 -10.58 6.86
C PHE A 148 -3.87 -10.03 7.83
#